data_AF-A0A5K0ZTW9-F1
#
_entry.id   AF-A0A5K0ZTW9-F1
#
_cell.length_a   1.000
_cell.length_b   1.000
_cell.length_c   1.000
_cell.angle_alpha   90.00
_cell.angle_beta   90.00
_cell.angle_gamma   90.00
#
_symmetry.space_group_name_H-M   'P 1'
#
loop_
_entity.id
_entity.type
_entity.pdbx_description
1 polymer ?
#
loop_
_entity_poly.entity_id
_entity_poly.type
_entity_poly.pdbx_seq_one_letter_code
_entity_poly.pdbx_strand_id
1 'polypeptide(L)'
;RMAMENCRGLVIVSAIFNNHDKIRQPKGLGTKTLRTACFFMFVDDKTIEGLKVHNIVLNKTGETKIGVWRIVKVLQELPYQNPAMNGVIPKHLVHRLFPNAHYSIWVDAKIQLTADPLLLLHSLLISKDADMAISNHPFNIHTMEEAMATSRWKKWGDIQSLREQMEAYCENGLQPWSRKKLPYRT
;
A
#
# COMPACT_ATOMS: atom_id res chain seq x y z
N ARG A 1 -8.94 4.47 16.10
CA ARG A 1 -10.06 3.58 15.71
C ARG A 1 -11.25 4.38 15.17
N MET A 2 -11.92 5.21 15.98
CA MET A 2 -13.04 6.06 15.55
C MET A 2 -12.77 6.87 14.27
N ALA A 3 -11.58 7.47 14.14
CA ALA A 3 -11.17 8.20 12.95
C ALA A 3 -11.15 7.34 11.66
N MET A 4 -10.81 6.05 11.77
CA MET A 4 -10.77 5.12 10.63
C MET A 4 -12.19 4.64 10.29
N GLU A 5 -13.00 4.32 11.29
CA GLU A 5 -14.42 3.95 11.14
C GLU A 5 -15.25 5.11 10.55
N ASN A 6 -14.88 6.37 10.82
CA ASN A 6 -15.58 7.54 10.29
C ASN A 6 -15.22 7.88 8.83
N CYS A 7 -14.23 7.21 8.23
CA CYS A 7 -13.93 7.41 6.81
C CYS A 7 -14.95 6.65 5.95
N ARG A 8 -15.81 7.37 5.22
CA ARG A 8 -16.90 6.77 4.42
C ARG A 8 -16.66 6.75 2.91
N GLY A 9 -15.94 7.73 2.39
CA GLY A 9 -15.70 7.86 0.95
C GLY A 9 -14.53 7.03 0.48
N LEU A 10 -13.43 7.72 0.19
CA LEU A 10 -12.19 7.14 -0.31
C LEU A 10 -11.13 7.20 0.78
N VAL A 11 -10.47 6.08 1.08
CA VAL A 11 -9.30 6.06 1.96
C VAL A 11 -8.01 5.83 1.17
N ILE A 12 -7.01 6.67 1.41
CA ILE A 12 -5.65 6.50 0.92
C ILE A 12 -4.81 6.02 2.10
N VAL A 13 -4.16 4.87 1.93
CA VAL A 13 -3.40 4.21 2.98
C VAL A 13 -1.97 3.99 2.54
N SER A 14 -1.03 4.26 3.45
CA SER A 14 0.39 3.95 3.32
C SER A 14 0.92 3.50 4.69
N ALA A 15 2.11 2.89 4.71
CA ALA A 15 2.79 2.52 5.94
C ALA A 15 4.31 2.69 5.83
N ILE A 16 4.94 3.09 6.93
CA ILE A 16 6.39 3.17 7.08
C ILE A 16 6.75 2.60 8.44
N PHE A 17 7.63 1.60 8.46
CA PHE A 17 8.10 0.99 9.71
C PHE A 17 9.62 1.04 9.78
N ASN A 18 10.16 1.08 11.00
CA ASN A 18 11.58 1.12 11.29
C ASN A 18 12.33 2.28 10.58
N ASN A 19 11.65 3.41 10.34
CA ASN A 19 12.16 4.56 9.59
C ASN A 19 12.76 4.18 8.21
N HIS A 20 12.22 3.12 7.59
CA HIS A 20 12.77 2.55 6.36
C HIS A 20 12.57 3.45 5.13
N ASP A 21 11.54 4.31 5.16
CA ASP A 21 11.17 5.18 4.05
C ASP A 21 10.80 6.59 4.54
N LYS A 22 10.67 7.54 3.61
CA LYS A 22 10.30 8.94 3.90
C LYS A 22 8.82 9.18 3.66
N ILE A 23 8.18 10.00 4.50
CA ILE A 23 6.81 10.45 4.24
C ILE A 23 6.80 11.40 3.04
N ARG A 24 6.09 11.01 1.97
CA ARG A 24 5.88 11.83 0.78
C ARG A 24 4.46 12.40 0.78
N GLN A 25 4.33 13.72 0.67
CA GLN A 25 3.02 14.35 0.51
C GLN A 25 2.49 14.11 -0.91
N PRO A 26 1.21 13.73 -1.09
CA PRO A 26 0.58 13.72 -2.40
C PRO A 26 0.65 15.10 -3.06
N LYS A 27 0.71 15.14 -4.39
CA LYS A 27 0.72 16.36 -5.18
C LYS A 27 -0.57 16.49 -5.99
N GLY A 28 -0.99 17.72 -6.25
CA GLY A 28 -2.11 18.01 -7.14
C GLY A 28 -3.49 17.61 -6.58
N LEU A 29 -3.66 17.56 -5.26
CA LEU A 29 -4.95 17.23 -4.65
C LEU A 29 -5.97 18.36 -4.85
N GLY A 30 -7.12 18.02 -5.42
CA GLY A 30 -8.25 18.94 -5.56
C GLY A 30 -8.96 19.21 -4.23
N THR A 31 -9.67 20.34 -4.17
CA THR A 31 -10.46 20.73 -2.98
C THR A 31 -11.54 19.70 -2.63
N LYS A 32 -12.19 19.10 -3.64
CA LYS A 32 -13.17 18.02 -3.45
C LYS A 32 -12.53 16.79 -2.80
N THR A 33 -11.32 16.43 -3.23
CA THR A 33 -10.57 15.29 -2.69
C THR A 33 -10.22 15.52 -1.22
N LEU A 34 -9.73 16.72 -0.87
CA LEU A 34 -9.42 17.07 0.52
C LEU A 34 -10.64 17.00 1.46
N ARG A 35 -11.85 17.20 0.94
CA ARG A 35 -13.10 17.10 1.71
C ARG A 35 -13.64 15.68 1.82
N THR A 36 -13.37 14.83 0.84
CA THR A 36 -14.06 13.54 0.67
C THR A 36 -13.16 12.35 1.01
N ALA A 37 -11.85 12.50 0.81
CA ALA A 37 -10.87 11.43 0.99
C ALA A 37 -10.14 11.56 2.32
N CYS A 38 -9.84 10.41 2.93
CA CYS A 38 -9.05 10.34 4.15
C CYS A 38 -7.66 9.78 3.85
N PHE A 39 -6.62 10.39 4.39
CA PHE A 39 -5.24 9.95 4.19
C PHE A 39 -4.68 9.42 5.50
N PHE A 40 -4.23 8.17 5.50
CA PHE A 40 -3.72 7.48 6.69
C PHE A 40 -2.33 6.90 6.43
N MET A 41 -1.42 7.13 7.37
CA MET A 41 -0.06 6.60 7.36
C MET A 41 0.17 5.81 8.64
N PHE A 42 0.40 4.50 8.52
CA PHE A 42 0.74 3.64 9.66
C PHE A 42 2.23 3.70 9.94
N VAL A 43 2.61 3.91 11.21
CA VAL A 43 4.01 4.02 11.63
C VAL A 43 4.27 3.33 12.96
N ASP A 44 5.53 2.95 13.22
CA ASP A 44 6.00 2.47 14.52
C ASP A 44 6.72 3.60 15.30
N ASP A 45 7.12 3.27 16.53
CA ASP A 45 7.84 4.20 17.41
C ASP A 45 9.15 4.71 16.81
N LYS A 46 9.93 3.83 16.19
CA LYS A 46 11.20 4.20 15.56
C LYS A 46 11.01 5.20 14.42
N THR A 47 9.96 5.03 13.61
CA THR A 47 9.63 6.01 12.58
C THR A 47 9.20 7.34 13.20
N ILE A 48 8.41 7.33 14.27
CA ILE A 48 8.01 8.55 15.01
C ILE A 48 9.24 9.29 15.57
N GLU A 49 10.19 8.57 16.15
CA GLU A 49 11.45 9.13 16.65
C GLU A 49 12.26 9.76 15.52
N GLY A 50 12.41 9.07 14.39
CA GLY A 50 13.06 9.62 13.19
C GLY A 50 12.41 10.92 12.71
N LEU A 51 11.08 10.98 12.69
CA LEU A 51 10.34 12.20 12.33
C LEU A 51 10.61 13.36 13.30
N LYS A 52 10.67 13.08 14.60
CA LYS A 52 11.00 14.09 15.63
C LYS A 52 12.42 14.63 15.46
N VAL A 53 13.41 13.76 15.22
CA VAL A 53 14.80 14.16 14.97
C VAL A 53 14.90 15.09 13.75
N HIS A 54 14.09 14.85 12.72
CA HIS A 54 14.04 15.71 11.54
C HIS A 54 13.15 16.95 11.69
N ASN A 55 12.72 17.29 12.91
CA ASN A 55 11.85 18.42 13.23
C ASN A 55 10.52 18.41 12.43
N ILE A 56 10.05 17.23 12.02
CA ILE A 56 8.74 17.08 11.41
C ILE A 56 7.73 17.10 12.56
N VAL A 57 7.14 18.27 12.80
CA VAL A 57 6.30 18.56 13.95
C VAL A 57 5.09 17.64 13.99
N LEU A 58 5.00 16.85 15.07
CA LEU A 58 3.78 16.14 15.45
C LEU A 58 3.01 17.08 16.37
N ASN A 59 1.83 17.54 15.95
CA ASN A 59 1.03 18.50 16.71
C ASN A 59 0.79 18.04 18.15
N LYS A 60 0.90 18.97 19.10
CA LYS A 60 0.69 18.75 20.54
C LYS A 60 -0.74 18.36 20.92
N THR A 61 -1.69 18.47 19.99
CA THR A 61 -3.14 18.32 20.22
C THR A 61 -3.68 16.90 20.07
N GLY A 62 -2.82 15.88 20.02
CA GLY A 62 -3.23 14.46 20.03
C GLY A 62 -3.64 13.89 18.66
N GLU A 63 -3.91 14.73 17.66
CA GLU A 63 -3.97 14.30 16.26
C GLU A 63 -2.62 14.56 15.57
N THR A 64 -1.83 13.49 15.44
CA THR A 64 -0.58 13.51 14.70
C THR A 64 -0.87 13.60 13.20
N LYS A 65 -0.99 14.81 12.65
CA LYS A 65 -1.12 15.05 11.20
C LYS A 65 0.19 15.58 10.63
N ILE A 66 0.61 15.07 9.47
CA ILE A 66 1.76 15.55 8.71
C ILE A 66 1.28 15.84 7.28
N GLY A 67 1.10 17.12 6.96
CA GLY A 67 0.41 17.53 5.74
C GLY A 67 -1.01 16.93 5.71
N VAL A 68 -1.34 16.18 4.65
CA VAL A 68 -2.65 15.50 4.56
C VAL A 68 -2.71 14.20 5.36
N TRP A 69 -1.56 13.59 5.65
CA TRP A 69 -1.51 12.28 6.31
C TRP A 69 -1.89 12.38 7.78
N ARG A 70 -2.92 11.65 8.18
CA ARG A 70 -3.18 11.32 9.58
C ARG A 70 -2.29 10.14 9.96
N ILE A 71 -1.39 10.35 10.91
CA ILE A 71 -0.44 9.34 11.38
C ILE A 71 -1.13 8.44 12.39
N VAL A 72 -1.04 7.13 12.18
CA VAL A 72 -1.53 6.10 13.08
C VAL A 72 -0.34 5.32 13.61
N LYS A 73 -0.06 5.50 14.90
CA LYS A 73 0.96 4.72 15.59
C LYS A 73 0.46 3.29 15.81
N VAL A 74 1.24 2.31 15.37
CA VAL A 74 1.05 0.90 15.71
C VAL A 74 1.73 0.65 17.05
N LEU A 75 0.95 0.21 18.05
CA LEU A 75 1.39 0.08 19.44
C LEU A 75 1.99 -1.28 19.78
N GLN A 76 1.81 -2.28 18.92
CA GLN A 76 2.31 -3.64 19.15
C GLN A 76 3.65 -3.83 18.43
N GLU A 77 4.48 -4.70 19.00
CA GLU A 77 5.63 -5.24 18.28
C GLU A 77 5.14 -5.89 16.99
N LEU A 78 5.73 -5.44 15.88
CA LEU A 78 5.40 -5.95 14.57
C LEU A 78 6.03 -7.34 14.41
N PRO A 79 5.33 -8.31 13.79
CA PRO A 79 5.73 -9.71 13.82
C PRO A 79 6.97 -10.02 12.98
N TYR A 80 7.38 -9.11 12.08
CA TYR A 80 8.51 -9.35 11.18
C TYR A 80 9.68 -8.42 11.49
N GLN A 81 10.89 -8.98 11.41
CA GLN A 81 12.13 -8.18 11.47
C GLN A 81 12.28 -7.28 10.23
N ASN A 82 11.79 -7.72 9.07
CA ASN A 82 11.84 -6.95 7.83
C ASN A 82 10.71 -5.90 7.81
N PRO A 83 11.02 -4.58 7.79
CA PRO A 83 10.01 -3.53 7.82
C PRO A 83 9.10 -3.52 6.58
N ALA A 84 9.60 -3.96 5.42
CA ALA A 84 8.77 -4.06 4.22
C ALA A 84 7.66 -5.11 4.39
N MET A 85 7.95 -6.23 5.07
CA MET A 85 6.94 -7.26 5.36
C MET A 85 5.90 -6.74 6.37
N ASN A 86 6.31 -5.94 7.34
CA ASN A 86 5.37 -5.29 8.24
C ASN A 86 4.42 -4.34 7.49
N GLY A 87 4.88 -3.66 6.43
CA GLY A 87 4.06 -2.85 5.55
C GLY A 87 2.95 -3.64 4.82
N VAL A 88 3.16 -4.95 4.61
CA VAL A 88 2.19 -5.84 3.96
C VAL A 88 0.96 -6.07 4.84
N ILE A 89 1.10 -5.99 6.17
CA ILE A 89 0.00 -6.22 7.13
C ILE A 89 -1.13 -5.19 6.95
N PRO A 90 -0.90 -3.86 7.12
CA PRO A 90 -1.95 -2.88 6.90
C PRO A 90 -2.44 -2.85 5.46
N LYS A 91 -1.61 -3.22 4.47
CA LYS A 91 -2.02 -3.35 3.06
C LYS A 91 -3.13 -4.39 2.87
N HIS A 92 -3.04 -5.54 3.54
CA HIS A 92 -4.06 -6.58 3.45
C HIS A 92 -5.28 -6.30 4.32
N LEU A 93 -5.12 -5.52 5.38
CA LEU A 93 -6.17 -5.28 6.37
C LEU A 93 -6.97 -3.99 6.16
N VAL A 94 -6.76 -3.26 5.05
CA VAL A 94 -7.44 -1.98 4.79
C VAL A 94 -8.96 -2.09 4.95
N HIS A 95 -9.57 -3.13 4.39
CA HIS A 95 -11.02 -3.39 4.50
C HIS A 95 -11.51 -3.61 5.94
N ARG A 96 -10.66 -4.15 6.84
CA ARG A 96 -11.01 -4.34 8.27
C ARG A 96 -10.75 -3.08 9.09
N LEU A 97 -9.73 -2.31 8.70
CA LEU A 97 -9.34 -1.08 9.39
C LEU A 97 -10.30 0.07 9.05
N PHE A 98 -10.84 0.09 7.84
CA PHE A 98 -11.75 1.12 7.32
C PHE A 98 -13.08 0.49 6.85
N PRO A 99 -13.87 -0.10 7.75
CA PRO A 99 -15.03 -0.91 7.39
C PRO A 99 -16.14 -0.13 6.69
N ASN A 100 -16.19 1.19 6.85
CA ASN A 100 -17.21 2.05 6.25
C ASN A 100 -16.73 2.78 4.99
N ALA A 101 -15.46 2.62 4.58
CA ALA A 101 -14.95 3.26 3.38
C ALA A 101 -15.44 2.52 2.13
N HIS A 102 -15.98 3.25 1.16
CA HIS A 102 -16.48 2.66 -0.09
C HIS A 102 -15.33 2.21 -1.01
N TYR A 103 -14.23 2.96 -1.01
CA TYR A 103 -13.05 2.68 -1.84
C TYR A 103 -11.77 2.85 -1.04
N SER A 104 -10.74 2.12 -1.45
CA SER A 104 -9.41 2.28 -0.88
C SER A 104 -8.32 2.31 -1.95
N ILE A 105 -7.27 3.08 -1.70
CA ILE A 105 -6.04 3.12 -2.51
C ILE A 105 -4.87 2.89 -1.57
N TRP A 106 -4.12 1.83 -1.84
CA TRP A 106 -2.82 1.62 -1.20
C TRP A 106 -1.71 2.32 -1.99
N VAL A 107 -0.89 3.10 -1.31
CA VAL A 107 0.29 3.76 -1.87
C VAL A 107 1.51 3.31 -1.09
N ASP A 108 2.50 2.73 -1.78
CA ASP A 108 3.77 2.39 -1.14
C ASP A 108 4.52 3.68 -0.73
N ALA A 109 5.10 3.70 0.46
CA ALA A 109 5.75 4.90 0.98
C ALA A 109 6.96 5.37 0.13
N LYS A 110 7.56 4.49 -0.67
CA LYS A 110 8.65 4.83 -1.58
C LYS A 110 8.20 5.76 -2.70
N ILE A 111 6.94 5.66 -3.12
CA ILE A 111 6.38 6.41 -4.24
C ILE A 111 5.60 7.64 -3.78
N GLN A 112 5.51 8.65 -4.64
CA GLN A 112 4.70 9.84 -4.41
C GLN A 112 3.42 9.74 -5.23
N LEU A 113 2.26 9.92 -4.60
CA LEU A 113 1.00 10.04 -5.32
C LEU A 113 0.94 11.40 -6.03
N THR A 114 1.02 11.40 -7.36
CA THR A 114 1.06 12.62 -8.19
C THR A 114 -0.24 12.90 -8.94
N ALA A 115 -1.14 11.92 -9.01
CA ALA A 115 -2.47 12.07 -9.60
C ALA A 115 -3.52 12.16 -8.48
N ASP A 116 -4.57 12.93 -8.72
CA ASP A 116 -5.65 13.08 -7.74
C ASP A 116 -6.36 11.72 -7.51
N PRO A 117 -6.52 11.27 -6.24
CA PRO A 117 -7.17 10.01 -5.91
C PRO A 117 -8.58 9.83 -6.48
N LEU A 118 -9.40 10.89 -6.56
CA LEU A 118 -10.75 10.80 -7.14
C LEU A 118 -10.69 10.59 -8.66
N LEU A 119 -9.70 11.19 -9.33
CA LEU A 119 -9.46 10.95 -10.76
C LEU A 119 -9.00 9.51 -11.01
N LEU A 120 -8.11 8.97 -10.17
CA LEU A 120 -7.68 7.57 -10.27
C LEU A 120 -8.86 6.62 -10.07
N LEU A 121 -9.66 6.85 -9.02
CA LEU A 121 -10.86 6.06 -8.74
C LEU A 121 -11.83 6.06 -9.94
N HIS A 122 -12.11 7.25 -10.50
CA HIS A 122 -13.03 7.36 -11.62
C HIS A 122 -12.48 6.70 -12.90
N SER A 123 -11.21 6.96 -13.23
CA SER A 123 -10.61 6.48 -14.48
C SER A 123 -10.29 4.99 -14.49
N LEU A 124 -9.96 4.40 -13.33
CA LEU A 124 -9.53 3.01 -13.24
C LEU A 124 -10.63 2.05 -12.81
N LEU A 125 -11.56 2.49 -11.95
CA LEU A 125 -12.64 1.64 -11.46
C LEU A 125 -13.99 2.02 -12.07
N ILE A 126 -14.49 3.24 -11.77
CA ILE A 126 -15.88 3.62 -12.11
C ILE A 126 -16.13 3.59 -13.62
N SER A 127 -15.28 4.24 -14.41
CA SER A 127 -15.44 4.29 -15.87
C SER A 127 -15.17 2.96 -16.59
N LYS A 128 -14.60 1.98 -15.86
CA LYS A 128 -14.28 0.64 -16.36
C LYS A 128 -15.22 -0.43 -15.82
N ASP A 129 -16.12 -0.06 -14.90
CA ASP A 129 -16.95 -0.99 -14.15
C ASP A 129 -16.14 -2.14 -13.53
N ALA A 130 -15.02 -1.79 -12.87
CA ALA A 130 -14.07 -2.74 -12.32
C ALA A 130 -14.00 -2.68 -10.78
N ASP A 131 -13.84 -3.84 -10.13
CA ASP A 131 -13.74 -3.95 -8.67
C ASP A 131 -12.36 -3.52 -8.14
N MET A 132 -11.29 -3.75 -8.91
CA MET A 132 -9.92 -3.49 -8.49
C MET A 132 -9.04 -3.09 -9.68
N ALA A 133 -8.09 -2.21 -9.42
CA ALA A 133 -7.03 -1.85 -10.35
C ALA A 133 -5.67 -2.02 -9.66
N ILE A 134 -4.71 -2.62 -10.37
CA ILE A 134 -3.33 -2.80 -9.91
C ILE A 134 -2.41 -2.23 -10.99
N SER A 135 -1.35 -1.52 -10.58
CA SER A 135 -0.32 -1.05 -11.50
C SER A 135 0.41 -2.23 -12.15
N ASN A 136 0.57 -2.20 -13.47
CA ASN A 136 1.44 -3.14 -14.16
C ASN A 136 2.88 -2.97 -13.66
N HIS A 137 3.55 -4.09 -13.43
CA HIS A 137 4.96 -4.07 -13.11
C HIS A 137 5.75 -3.65 -14.37
N PRO A 138 6.75 -2.74 -14.27
CA PRO A 138 7.39 -2.13 -15.42
C PRO A 138 8.24 -3.10 -16.26
N PHE A 139 8.69 -4.21 -15.67
CA PHE A 139 9.58 -5.18 -16.33
C PHE A 139 8.95 -6.57 -16.41
N ASN A 140 8.67 -7.17 -15.26
CA ASN A 140 8.08 -8.51 -15.16
C ASN A 140 6.61 -8.50 -15.56
N ILE A 141 6.25 -9.35 -16.52
CA ILE A 141 4.89 -9.48 -17.07
C ILE A 141 4.09 -10.54 -16.32
N HIS A 142 4.76 -11.49 -15.68
CA HIS A 142 4.10 -12.60 -14.98
C HIS A 142 4.84 -13.08 -13.73
N THR A 143 4.13 -13.83 -12.88
CA THR A 143 4.61 -14.30 -11.57
C THR A 143 5.92 -15.08 -11.65
N MET A 144 6.11 -15.94 -12.67
CA MET A 144 7.37 -16.70 -12.82
C MET A 144 8.60 -15.80 -13.03
N GLU A 145 8.47 -14.68 -13.75
CA GLU A 145 9.57 -13.71 -13.91
C GLU A 145 9.88 -13.01 -12.59
N GLU A 146 8.85 -12.62 -11.83
CA GLU A 146 9.05 -12.03 -10.49
C GLU A 146 9.70 -13.05 -9.54
N ALA A 147 9.34 -14.33 -9.60
CA ALA A 147 9.96 -15.37 -8.78
C ALA A 147 11.45 -15.54 -9.14
N MET A 148 11.79 -15.65 -10.43
CA MET A 148 13.18 -15.71 -10.87
C MET A 148 13.98 -14.45 -10.46
N ALA A 149 13.38 -13.27 -10.60
CA ALA A 149 14.00 -12.02 -10.16
C ALA A 149 14.19 -11.98 -8.65
N THR A 150 13.19 -12.39 -7.86
CA THR A 150 13.24 -12.45 -6.39
C THR A 150 14.37 -13.35 -5.91
N SER A 151 14.52 -14.54 -6.53
CA SER A 151 15.62 -15.47 -6.27
C SER A 151 16.97 -14.85 -6.62
N ARG A 152 17.12 -14.34 -7.86
CA ARG A 152 18.38 -13.76 -8.35
C ARG A 152 18.85 -12.57 -7.51
N TRP A 153 17.93 -11.73 -7.06
CA TRP A 153 18.22 -10.53 -6.28
C TRP A 153 18.32 -10.80 -4.78
N LYS A 154 18.11 -12.07 -4.36
CA LYS A 154 18.08 -12.47 -2.95
C LYS A 154 17.14 -11.59 -2.12
N LYS A 155 16.03 -11.13 -2.72
CA LYS A 155 15.00 -10.35 -2.01
C LYS A 155 14.36 -11.18 -0.89
N TRP A 156 14.29 -12.49 -1.10
CA TRP A 156 13.86 -13.47 -0.12
C TRP A 156 14.99 -14.45 0.14
N GLY A 157 15.31 -14.69 1.42
CA GLY A 157 16.47 -15.49 1.82
C GLY A 157 16.27 -16.99 1.64
N ASP A 158 15.01 -17.44 1.73
CA ASP A 158 14.65 -18.86 1.61
C ASP A 158 14.19 -19.17 0.18
N ILE A 159 15.16 -19.48 -0.69
CA ILE A 159 14.90 -19.83 -2.10
C ILE A 159 14.05 -21.10 -2.21
N GLN A 160 14.13 -22.02 -1.25
CA GLN A 160 13.36 -23.26 -1.27
C GLN A 160 11.87 -22.96 -1.08
N SER A 161 11.51 -22.13 -0.11
CA SER A 161 10.10 -21.71 0.06
C SER A 161 9.54 -20.96 -1.15
N LEU A 162 10.37 -20.20 -1.88
CA LEU A 162 9.94 -19.55 -3.12
C LEU A 162 9.60 -20.58 -4.21
N ARG A 163 10.39 -21.65 -4.31
CA ARG A 163 10.10 -22.76 -5.23
C ARG A 163 8.79 -23.45 -4.84
N GLU A 164 8.64 -23.81 -3.58
CA GLU A 164 7.43 -24.46 -3.04
C GLU A 164 6.18 -23.61 -3.29
N GLN A 165 6.28 -22.28 -3.13
CA GLN A 165 5.19 -21.36 -3.45
C GLN A 165 4.80 -21.40 -4.94
N MET A 166 5.79 -21.46 -5.84
CA MET A 166 5.51 -21.53 -7.27
C MET A 166 4.94 -22.90 -7.68
N GLU A 167 5.41 -23.98 -7.07
CA GLU A 167 4.85 -25.33 -7.26
C GLU A 167 3.39 -25.37 -6.79
N ALA A 168 3.10 -24.85 -5.59
CA ALA A 168 1.74 -24.74 -5.07
C ALA A 168 0.83 -23.90 -5.98
N TYR A 169 1.33 -22.83 -6.58
CA TYR A 169 0.54 -22.06 -7.56
C TYR A 169 0.20 -22.90 -8.79
N CYS A 170 1.16 -23.66 -9.34
CA CYS A 170 0.93 -24.56 -10.46
C CYS A 170 -0.09 -25.65 -10.12
N GLU A 171 0.02 -26.26 -8.94
CA GLU A 171 -0.94 -27.26 -8.43
C GLU A 171 -2.35 -26.69 -8.28
N ASN A 172 -2.46 -25.42 -7.85
CA ASN A 172 -3.73 -24.68 -7.78
C ASN A 172 -4.20 -24.12 -9.13
N GLY A 173 -3.61 -24.56 -10.25
CA GLY A 173 -4.07 -24.25 -11.59
C GLY A 173 -3.43 -23.04 -12.25
N LEU A 174 -2.38 -22.44 -11.67
CA LEU A 174 -1.61 -21.38 -12.33
C LEU A 174 -0.90 -21.95 -13.57
N GLN A 175 -1.44 -21.63 -14.74
CA GLN A 175 -0.80 -21.96 -16.00
C GLN A 175 0.35 -20.99 -16.32
N PRO A 176 1.45 -21.43 -16.95
CA PRO A 176 2.48 -20.53 -17.46
C PRO A 176 1.91 -19.40 -18.30
N TRP A 177 2.55 -18.23 -18.25
CA TRP A 177 2.11 -17.11 -19.07
C TRP A 177 2.34 -17.39 -20.56
N SER A 178 1.40 -16.94 -21.40
CA SER A 178 1.56 -16.97 -22.86
C SER A 178 0.76 -15.85 -23.50
N ARG A 179 1.12 -15.45 -24.73
CA ARG A 179 0.40 -14.41 -25.49
C ARG A 179 -1.09 -14.71 -25.70
N LYS A 180 -1.51 -15.99 -25.62
CA LYS A 180 -2.92 -16.42 -25.73
C LYS A 180 -3.80 -15.90 -24.58
N LYS A 181 -3.19 -15.44 -23.47
CA LYS A 181 -3.91 -14.83 -22.34
C LYS A 181 -4.27 -13.35 -22.58
N LEU A 182 -3.92 -12.80 -23.74
CA LEU A 182 -4.27 -11.44 -24.15
C LEU A 182 -5.54 -11.43 -25.03
N PRO A 183 -6.37 -10.37 -24.94
CA PRO A 183 -6.31 -9.33 -23.93
C PRO A 183 -6.64 -9.90 -22.54
N TYR A 184 -6.11 -9.29 -21.48
CA TYR A 184 -6.57 -9.64 -20.13
C TYR A 184 -8.08 -9.41 -20.10
N ARG A 185 -8.86 -10.45 -19.75
CA ARG A 185 -10.30 -10.29 -19.58
C ARG A 185 -10.50 -9.32 -18.41
N THR A 186 -11.11 -8.18 -18.71
CA THR A 186 -11.64 -7.23 -17.72
C THR A 186 -12.73 -7.90 -16.92
#